data_AF-A0A9E1YA39-F1
#
_entry.id   AF-A0A9E1YA39-F1
#
_cell.length_a   1.000
_cell.length_b   1.000
_cell.length_c   1.000
_cell.angle_alpha   90.00
_cell.angle_beta   90.00
_cell.angle_gamma   90.00
#
_symmetry.space_group_name_H-M   'P 1'
#
loop_
_entity.id
_entity.type
_entity.pdbx_description
1 polymer ?
#
loop_
_entity_poly.entity_id
_entity_poly.type
_entity_poly.pdbx_seq_one_letter_code
_entity_poly.pdbx_strand_id
1 'polypeptide(L)'
;MKSLILMLALSIGASAAVAGENPATYNTITGELDIPTVIVDDGVEEIDNVTLQNIERLSGGYLFEYIPPTDCLSIAAPPSTCEGGHYLISTPKEYECAVENFQVYPKNCISPDLYVTAFAFQDPKNKKLYANGFAYAWANSSTNAARYLQMNQKWGQGSDFSITKMLTGIKSYIGFPITVPDKAKYPARLRPLPVGVYLLPDGAKAQVPSFETWFKILETDFGVFVPLELQQLMIEPYTTMPEGQDVVGLFCEMTGCEASAGVSCQSLDDGYPEANWPSTGNQVDGAPDKSCHPEVQTALNLTGGAACKVGFQNFTLGSEFSCKLTTKECFTNFNKNYLVPMLAGGMDYSVLVGPLRAALAFCQDANPFNTGFGLGYNTAANPFSSKPWDKQTVSDRYTGREFIVENYTQGKLKSAVSFVLPFGADTKAGCEKYKGTFDENGCHLEATDRRDYDFLTEGYGFYDD
;
A
#
# COMPACT_ATOMS: atom_id res chain seq x y z
N MET A 1 -18.51 -48.71 -6.47
CA MET A 1 -17.88 -49.03 -5.17
C MET A 1 -16.86 -47.97 -4.73
N LYS A 2 -15.85 -47.61 -5.53
CA LYS A 2 -14.87 -46.55 -5.18
C LYS A 2 -15.50 -45.18 -4.84
N SER A 3 -16.53 -44.76 -5.57
CA SER A 3 -17.26 -43.50 -5.29
C SER A 3 -18.10 -43.54 -4.01
N LEU A 4 -18.50 -44.73 -3.54
CA LEU A 4 -19.28 -44.90 -2.31
C LEU A 4 -18.35 -44.84 -1.08
N ILE A 5 -17.15 -45.41 -1.20
CA ILE A 5 -16.09 -45.37 -0.18
C ILE A 5 -15.59 -43.93 0.01
N LEU A 6 -15.41 -43.18 -1.09
CA LEU A 6 -15.00 -41.77 -1.04
C LEU A 6 -16.06 -40.86 -0.38
N MET A 7 -17.34 -41.09 -0.67
CA MET A 7 -18.43 -40.36 0.00
C MET A 7 -18.51 -40.70 1.50
N LEU A 8 -18.32 -41.97 1.88
CA LEU A 8 -18.28 -42.36 3.30
C LEU A 8 -17.09 -41.72 4.02
N ALA A 9 -15.89 -41.71 3.42
CA ALA A 9 -14.71 -41.08 4.01
C ALA A 9 -14.87 -39.57 4.21
N LEU A 10 -15.48 -38.85 3.24
CA LEU A 10 -15.77 -37.41 3.36
C LEU A 10 -16.83 -37.12 4.43
N SER A 11 -17.84 -38.00 4.58
CA SER A 11 -18.86 -37.85 5.63
C SER A 11 -18.32 -38.10 7.05
N ILE A 12 -17.35 -39.01 7.18
CA ILE A 12 -16.70 -39.33 8.46
C ILE A 12 -15.67 -38.24 8.83
N GLY A 13 -14.88 -37.74 7.86
CA GLY A 13 -13.95 -36.63 8.09
C GLY A 13 -14.64 -35.31 8.48
N ALA A 14 -15.80 -35.01 7.88
CA ALA A 14 -16.62 -33.87 8.27
C ALA A 14 -17.21 -34.02 9.69
N SER A 15 -17.48 -35.25 10.14
CA SER A 15 -17.99 -35.54 11.48
C SER A 15 -16.89 -35.48 12.55
N ALA A 16 -15.66 -35.87 12.22
CA ALA A 16 -14.50 -35.77 13.10
C ALA A 16 -14.03 -34.32 13.31
N ALA A 17 -14.17 -33.45 12.30
CA ALA A 17 -13.86 -32.02 12.42
C ALA A 17 -14.78 -31.27 13.41
N VAL A 18 -16.00 -31.78 13.65
CA VAL A 18 -16.93 -31.27 14.68
C VAL A 18 -16.56 -31.79 16.08
N ALA A 19 -15.68 -32.81 16.16
CA ALA A 19 -15.22 -33.46 17.38
C ALA A 19 -13.70 -33.30 17.60
N GLY A 20 -13.16 -32.08 17.46
CA GLY A 20 -12.01 -31.61 18.23
C GLY A 20 -10.62 -32.25 18.04
N GLU A 21 -10.42 -33.30 17.25
CA GLU A 21 -9.11 -33.95 17.11
C GLU A 21 -8.64 -33.97 15.65
N ASN A 22 -7.71 -33.04 15.34
CA ASN A 22 -6.96 -32.84 14.09
C ASN A 22 -7.78 -32.56 12.80
N PRO A 23 -7.95 -31.27 12.41
CA PRO A 23 -8.57 -30.93 11.14
C PRO A 23 -7.67 -31.26 9.93
N ALA A 24 -8.27 -31.63 8.81
CA ALA A 24 -7.57 -31.80 7.53
C ALA A 24 -6.92 -30.48 7.08
N THR A 25 -5.72 -30.57 6.49
CA THR A 25 -4.92 -29.41 6.07
C THR A 25 -4.66 -29.44 4.57
N TYR A 26 -4.98 -28.34 3.89
CA TYR A 26 -4.71 -28.17 2.46
C TYR A 26 -3.42 -27.37 2.25
N ASN A 27 -2.45 -27.96 1.55
CA ASN A 27 -1.19 -27.31 1.23
C ASN A 27 -1.34 -26.50 -0.06
N THR A 28 -1.39 -25.17 0.06
CA THR A 28 -1.57 -24.26 -1.07
C THR A 28 -0.34 -24.16 -1.99
N ILE A 29 0.82 -24.66 -1.55
CA ILE A 29 2.06 -24.66 -2.35
C ILE A 29 2.11 -25.91 -3.26
N THR A 30 1.65 -27.07 -2.76
CA THR A 30 1.70 -28.34 -3.52
C THR A 30 0.37 -28.74 -4.15
N GLY A 31 -0.76 -28.20 -3.67
CA GLY A 31 -2.10 -28.57 -4.11
C GLY A 31 -2.64 -29.85 -3.47
N GLU A 32 -2.00 -30.35 -2.40
CA GLU A 32 -2.35 -31.61 -1.74
C GLU A 32 -3.23 -31.38 -0.49
N LEU A 33 -4.20 -32.28 -0.27
CA LEU A 33 -5.06 -32.29 0.89
C LEU A 33 -4.62 -33.43 1.83
N ASP A 34 -4.01 -33.09 2.95
CA ASP A 34 -3.66 -34.05 4.00
C ASP A 34 -4.85 -34.28 4.92
N ILE A 35 -5.33 -35.52 4.97
CA ILE A 35 -6.41 -35.96 5.85
C ILE A 35 -5.77 -36.86 6.92
N PRO A 36 -5.94 -36.56 8.22
CA PRO A 36 -5.41 -37.42 9.27
C PRO A 36 -6.04 -38.81 9.23
N THR A 37 -5.26 -39.84 9.56
CA THR A 37 -5.64 -41.24 9.57
C THR A 37 -6.86 -41.47 10.47
N VAL A 38 -7.93 -42.04 9.92
CA VAL A 38 -9.15 -42.38 10.67
C VAL A 38 -9.09 -43.86 11.05
N ILE A 39 -9.12 -44.17 12.35
CA ILE A 39 -9.25 -45.56 12.83
C ILE A 39 -10.73 -45.91 12.89
N VAL A 40 -11.14 -46.93 12.15
CA VAL A 40 -12.49 -47.51 12.23
C VAL A 40 -12.38 -48.86 12.94
N ASP A 41 -13.18 -49.07 13.99
CA ASP A 41 -13.20 -50.34 14.73
C ASP A 41 -13.47 -51.53 13.79
N ASP A 42 -12.69 -52.60 14.01
CA ASP A 42 -12.72 -53.94 13.40
C ASP A 42 -12.17 -54.15 11.97
N GLY A 43 -11.17 -53.37 11.53
CA GLY A 43 -10.29 -53.81 10.44
C GLY A 43 -9.35 -52.74 9.93
N VAL A 44 -8.05 -53.00 10.02
CA VAL A 44 -7.00 -52.08 9.56
C VAL A 44 -6.98 -52.01 8.03
N GLU A 45 -7.48 -50.91 7.45
CA GLU A 45 -7.09 -50.46 6.11
C GLU A 45 -6.48 -49.05 6.22
N GLU A 46 -5.17 -48.94 5.99
CA GLU A 46 -4.48 -47.67 5.75
C GLU A 46 -4.95 -47.09 4.41
N ILE A 47 -5.58 -45.91 4.45
CA ILE A 47 -5.83 -45.11 3.25
C ILE A 47 -4.70 -44.09 3.15
N ASP A 48 -3.65 -44.44 2.41
CA ASP A 48 -2.58 -43.50 2.08
C ASP A 48 -3.04 -42.51 1.00
N ASN A 49 -2.83 -41.22 1.30
CA ASN A 49 -2.78 -40.03 0.44
C ASN A 49 -3.63 -40.06 -0.84
N VAL A 50 -4.72 -39.28 -0.83
CA VAL A 50 -5.56 -39.06 -2.02
C VAL A 50 -5.05 -37.84 -2.80
N THR A 51 -4.36 -38.07 -3.90
CA THR A 51 -4.00 -37.01 -4.85
C THR A 51 -5.22 -36.63 -5.70
N LEU A 52 -5.78 -35.44 -5.49
CA LEU A 52 -6.89 -34.93 -6.32
C LEU A 52 -6.33 -34.34 -7.63
N GLN A 53 -6.36 -35.13 -8.71
CA GLN A 53 -6.15 -34.61 -10.06
C GLN A 53 -7.51 -34.25 -10.69
N ASN A 54 -7.66 -32.96 -11.02
CA ASN A 54 -8.77 -32.33 -11.75
C ASN A 54 -10.05 -32.07 -10.95
N ILE A 55 -10.25 -30.79 -10.60
CA ILE A 55 -11.41 -30.24 -9.89
C ILE A 55 -12.71 -30.25 -10.73
N GLU A 56 -12.67 -30.64 -12.01
CA GLU A 56 -13.78 -30.38 -12.94
C GLU A 56 -15.01 -31.31 -12.87
N ARG A 57 -15.16 -32.22 -11.89
CA ARG A 57 -16.25 -33.22 -11.98
C ARG A 57 -16.97 -33.67 -10.71
N LEU A 58 -17.16 -32.76 -9.75
CA LEU A 58 -18.07 -33.00 -8.62
C LEU A 58 -19.18 -31.95 -8.55
N SER A 59 -20.08 -31.97 -9.54
CA SER A 59 -21.37 -31.29 -9.49
C SER A 59 -22.48 -32.33 -9.41
N GLY A 60 -22.93 -32.63 -8.19
CA GLY A 60 -24.10 -33.48 -7.98
C GLY A 60 -24.38 -33.81 -6.52
N GLY A 61 -25.37 -33.14 -5.94
CA GLY A 61 -26.14 -33.64 -4.78
C GLY A 61 -25.82 -32.99 -3.44
N TYR A 62 -26.73 -32.11 -3.02
CA TYR A 62 -26.76 -31.37 -1.75
C TYR A 62 -26.59 -32.24 -0.48
N LEU A 63 -25.73 -31.81 0.45
CA LEU A 63 -25.90 -32.04 1.90
C LEU A 63 -25.19 -31.03 2.82
N PHE A 64 -24.59 -29.99 2.28
CA PHE A 64 -24.34 -28.73 2.99
C PHE A 64 -24.61 -27.63 1.97
N GLU A 65 -25.27 -26.55 2.39
CA GLU A 65 -25.26 -25.32 1.61
C GLU A 65 -23.82 -24.79 1.63
N TYR A 66 -22.97 -25.37 0.79
CA TYR A 66 -21.74 -24.74 0.36
C TYR A 66 -22.21 -23.55 -0.48
N ILE A 67 -22.35 -22.40 0.17
CA ILE A 67 -22.32 -21.13 -0.53
C ILE A 67 -20.87 -21.06 -1.01
N PRO A 68 -20.56 -21.33 -2.30
CA PRO A 68 -19.22 -21.08 -2.80
C PRO A 68 -18.86 -19.64 -2.42
N PRO A 69 -17.61 -19.33 -2.06
CA PRO A 69 -17.20 -17.93 -2.00
C PRO A 69 -17.65 -17.34 -3.33
N THR A 70 -18.55 -16.35 -3.29
CA THR A 70 -19.23 -15.84 -4.48
C THR A 70 -18.16 -15.57 -5.54
N ASP A 71 -18.06 -16.47 -6.52
CA ASP A 71 -17.27 -16.25 -7.71
C ASP A 71 -17.73 -14.91 -8.28
N CYS A 72 -16.83 -14.16 -8.88
CA CYS A 72 -17.06 -12.80 -9.34
C CYS A 72 -18.12 -12.66 -10.47
N LEU A 73 -18.89 -13.70 -10.70
CA LEU A 73 -20.01 -13.85 -11.63
C LEU A 73 -21.23 -12.97 -11.34
N SER A 74 -21.30 -12.27 -10.19
CA SER A 74 -22.53 -11.60 -9.72
C SER A 74 -22.53 -10.06 -9.70
N ILE A 75 -21.45 -9.40 -10.13
CA ILE A 75 -21.46 -7.93 -10.20
C ILE A 75 -22.23 -7.45 -11.44
N ALA A 76 -23.21 -6.57 -11.20
CA ALA A 76 -23.99 -5.91 -12.26
C ALA A 76 -23.07 -5.13 -13.20
N ALA A 77 -23.40 -5.06 -14.50
CA ALA A 77 -22.59 -4.34 -15.47
C ALA A 77 -22.38 -2.85 -15.08
N PRO A 78 -21.19 -2.27 -15.36
CA PRO A 78 -20.86 -0.91 -14.94
C PRO A 78 -21.74 0.14 -15.63
N PRO A 79 -22.44 1.02 -14.88
CA PRO A 79 -23.19 2.13 -15.44
C PRO A 79 -22.27 3.33 -15.72
N SER A 80 -22.77 4.31 -16.49
CA SER A 80 -22.06 5.57 -16.72
C SER A 80 -22.03 6.48 -15.49
N THR A 81 -23.03 6.40 -14.60
CA THR A 81 -23.12 7.10 -13.31
C THR A 81 -24.03 6.33 -12.35
N CYS A 82 -23.93 6.60 -11.03
CA CYS A 82 -24.89 6.13 -10.03
C CYS A 82 -25.53 7.31 -9.31
N GLU A 83 -26.84 7.22 -9.04
CA GLU A 83 -27.58 8.22 -8.28
C GLU A 83 -27.27 8.11 -6.78
N GLY A 84 -27.29 9.26 -6.08
CA GLY A 84 -26.75 9.39 -4.73
C GLY A 84 -27.34 8.39 -3.73
N GLY A 85 -26.47 7.54 -3.17
CA GLY A 85 -26.80 6.57 -2.12
C GLY A 85 -26.91 5.11 -2.60
N HIS A 86 -26.98 4.87 -3.91
CA HIS A 86 -26.99 3.51 -4.47
C HIS A 86 -25.61 3.15 -5.04
N TYR A 87 -24.72 2.67 -4.18
CA TYR A 87 -23.40 2.19 -4.57
C TYR A 87 -23.50 0.77 -5.15
N LEU A 88 -22.82 0.54 -6.28
CA LEU A 88 -22.68 -0.79 -6.88
C LEU A 88 -21.45 -1.54 -6.37
N ILE A 89 -20.45 -0.80 -5.89
CA ILE A 89 -19.33 -1.35 -5.14
C ILE A 89 -19.40 -0.76 -3.74
N SER A 90 -19.86 -1.59 -2.80
CA SER A 90 -20.04 -1.26 -1.39
C SER A 90 -19.22 -2.15 -0.47
N THR A 91 -18.76 -3.30 -0.97
CA THR A 91 -17.98 -4.28 -0.21
C THR A 91 -16.58 -4.46 -0.79
N PRO A 92 -15.62 -4.92 0.04
CA PRO A 92 -14.28 -5.24 -0.45
C PRO A 92 -14.26 -6.31 -1.54
N LYS A 93 -15.11 -7.35 -1.42
CA LYS A 93 -15.21 -8.43 -2.42
C LYS A 93 -15.76 -7.91 -3.74
N GLU A 94 -16.73 -6.99 -3.73
CA GLU A 94 -17.22 -6.38 -4.96
C GLU A 94 -16.11 -5.63 -5.70
N TYR A 95 -15.27 -4.90 -4.97
CA TYR A 95 -14.15 -4.19 -5.59
C TYR A 95 -13.09 -5.14 -6.15
N GLU A 96 -12.74 -6.19 -5.42
CA GLU A 96 -11.83 -7.24 -5.90
C GLU A 96 -12.33 -7.85 -7.21
N CYS A 97 -13.61 -8.17 -7.28
CA CYS A 97 -14.23 -8.70 -8.49
C CYS A 97 -14.24 -7.70 -9.66
N ALA A 98 -14.42 -6.40 -9.40
CA ALA A 98 -14.28 -5.38 -10.43
C ALA A 98 -12.84 -5.30 -10.97
N VAL A 99 -11.84 -5.46 -10.10
CA VAL A 99 -10.43 -5.55 -10.49
C VAL A 99 -10.16 -6.78 -11.35
N GLU A 100 -10.58 -7.97 -10.89
CA GLU A 100 -10.39 -9.23 -11.61
C GLU A 100 -11.02 -9.21 -13.01
N ASN A 101 -12.20 -8.60 -13.15
CA ASN A 101 -12.94 -8.53 -14.40
C ASN A 101 -12.64 -7.27 -15.23
N PHE A 102 -11.64 -6.45 -14.85
CA PHE A 102 -11.27 -5.22 -15.56
C PHE A 102 -12.45 -4.24 -15.77
N GLN A 103 -13.37 -4.20 -14.79
CA GLN A 103 -14.53 -3.34 -14.83
C GLN A 103 -14.23 -1.97 -14.20
N VAL A 104 -14.75 -0.91 -14.82
CA VAL A 104 -14.60 0.46 -14.33
C VAL A 104 -15.91 0.95 -13.79
N TYR A 105 -15.87 1.49 -12.57
CA TYR A 105 -17.01 2.15 -11.95
C TYR A 105 -16.66 3.61 -11.66
N PRO A 106 -17.55 4.55 -12.00
CA PRO A 106 -17.43 5.94 -11.58
C PRO A 106 -17.30 6.07 -10.05
N LYS A 107 -16.62 7.13 -9.58
CA LYS A 107 -16.41 7.36 -8.14
C LYS A 107 -17.70 7.42 -7.30
N ASN A 108 -18.81 7.86 -7.90
CA ASN A 108 -20.13 7.92 -7.25
C ASN A 108 -20.84 6.57 -7.18
N CYS A 109 -20.34 5.54 -7.87
CA CYS A 109 -20.81 4.17 -7.77
C CYS A 109 -20.05 3.35 -6.72
N ILE A 110 -18.97 3.89 -6.15
CA ILE A 110 -18.15 3.25 -5.13
C ILE A 110 -18.45 3.92 -3.79
N SER A 111 -18.73 3.11 -2.77
CA SER A 111 -19.01 3.60 -1.43
C SER A 111 -17.84 4.47 -0.90
N PRO A 112 -18.10 5.65 -0.32
CA PRO A 112 -17.06 6.48 0.29
C PRO A 112 -16.44 5.82 1.53
N ASP A 113 -17.12 4.85 2.13
CA ASP A 113 -16.65 4.10 3.31
C ASP A 113 -15.72 2.93 2.93
N LEU A 114 -15.57 2.65 1.64
CA LEU A 114 -14.66 1.64 1.14
C LEU A 114 -13.26 2.25 0.96
N TYR A 115 -12.29 1.69 1.66
CA TYR A 115 -10.91 2.13 1.62
C TYR A 115 -10.03 1.12 0.89
N VAL A 116 -9.06 1.65 0.15
CA VAL A 116 -8.04 0.91 -0.58
C VAL A 116 -6.67 1.35 -0.07
N THR A 117 -5.81 0.39 0.28
CA THR A 117 -4.45 0.62 0.78
C THR A 117 -3.48 -0.27 0.01
N ALA A 118 -2.46 0.34 -0.60
CA ALA A 118 -1.35 -0.39 -1.20
C ALA A 118 -0.39 -0.93 -0.15
N PHE A 119 0.25 -2.08 -0.43
CA PHE A 119 1.12 -2.84 0.47
C PHE A 119 0.44 -3.28 1.78
N ALA A 120 -0.87 -3.51 1.72
CA ALA A 120 -1.63 -3.95 2.88
C ALA A 120 -1.41 -5.44 3.20
N PHE A 121 -1.54 -5.81 4.47
CA PHE A 121 -1.65 -7.19 4.94
C PHE A 121 -0.46 -8.10 4.56
N GLN A 122 0.72 -7.50 4.35
CA GLN A 122 1.92 -8.21 3.91
C GLN A 122 2.55 -9.08 5.01
N ASP A 123 2.29 -8.78 6.29
CA ASP A 123 2.77 -9.60 7.40
C ASP A 123 1.96 -10.90 7.49
N PRO A 124 2.53 -12.08 7.19
CA PRO A 124 1.78 -13.33 7.27
C PRO A 124 1.38 -13.69 8.70
N LYS A 125 2.08 -13.17 9.72
CA LYS A 125 1.80 -13.46 11.13
C LYS A 125 0.68 -12.57 11.68
N ASN A 126 0.75 -11.27 11.42
CA ASN A 126 -0.14 -10.29 12.06
C ASN A 126 -1.23 -9.77 11.13
N LYS A 127 -1.07 -9.90 9.81
CA LYS A 127 -1.97 -9.38 8.78
C LYS A 127 -2.47 -7.97 9.10
N LYS A 128 -1.57 -7.06 9.48
CA LYS A 128 -1.89 -5.63 9.68
C LYS A 128 -1.88 -4.88 8.36
N LEU A 129 -2.58 -3.75 8.29
CA LEU A 129 -2.52 -2.87 7.13
C LEU A 129 -1.07 -2.53 6.79
N TYR A 130 -0.24 -2.14 7.75
CA TYR A 130 1.19 -2.00 7.58
C TYR A 130 1.98 -2.72 8.67
N ALA A 131 3.32 -2.67 8.54
CA ALA A 131 4.25 -3.35 9.42
C ALA A 131 3.92 -3.17 10.90
N ASN A 132 4.18 -4.21 11.70
CA ASN A 132 3.99 -4.10 13.14
C ASN A 132 4.87 -2.98 13.70
N GLY A 133 4.28 -2.11 14.52
CA GLY A 133 4.94 -0.89 15.02
C GLY A 133 4.59 0.39 14.26
N PHE A 134 4.01 0.29 13.06
CA PHE A 134 3.41 1.45 12.37
C PHE A 134 2.09 1.81 13.04
N ALA A 135 1.84 3.09 13.32
CA ALA A 135 0.65 3.52 14.06
C ALA A 135 -0.56 3.81 13.16
N TYR A 136 -0.38 4.61 12.11
CA TYR A 136 -1.45 5.04 11.21
C TYR A 136 -1.20 4.60 9.77
N ALA A 137 -2.10 3.83 9.17
CA ALA A 137 -2.01 3.41 7.78
C ALA A 137 -2.65 4.45 6.83
N TRP A 138 -2.01 4.64 5.68
CA TRP A 138 -2.53 5.41 4.55
C TRP A 138 -3.71 4.69 3.90
N ALA A 139 -4.75 5.44 3.59
CA ALA A 139 -5.99 4.94 3.02
C ALA A 139 -6.48 5.86 1.91
N ASN A 140 -6.97 5.26 0.83
CA ASN A 140 -7.57 5.97 -0.28
C ASN A 140 -9.04 5.56 -0.42
N SER A 141 -9.93 6.51 -0.72
CA SER A 141 -11.38 6.26 -0.81
C SER A 141 -11.85 6.18 -2.29
N SER A 142 -13.15 6.28 -2.52
CA SER A 142 -13.87 6.04 -3.78
C SER A 142 -13.28 6.76 -5.00
N THR A 143 -12.77 7.99 -4.84
CA THR A 143 -12.17 8.73 -5.96
C THR A 143 -10.92 8.01 -6.49
N ASN A 144 -10.05 7.57 -5.60
CA ASN A 144 -8.83 6.86 -5.94
C ASN A 144 -9.13 5.45 -6.42
N ALA A 145 -10.03 4.75 -5.72
CA ALA A 145 -10.49 3.42 -6.09
C ALA A 145 -11.01 3.38 -7.54
N ALA A 146 -11.82 4.36 -7.95
CA ALA A 146 -12.27 4.49 -9.34
C ALA A 146 -11.12 4.70 -10.33
N ARG A 147 -10.11 5.51 -9.97
CA ARG A 147 -8.92 5.73 -10.81
C ARG A 147 -8.06 4.48 -10.94
N TYR A 148 -7.94 3.67 -9.89
CA TYR A 148 -7.22 2.40 -9.95
C TYR A 148 -7.94 1.40 -10.86
N LEU A 149 -9.27 1.31 -10.80
CA LEU A 149 -10.05 0.51 -11.75
C LEU A 149 -9.84 0.97 -13.19
N GLN A 150 -9.81 2.29 -13.44
CA GLN A 150 -9.52 2.86 -14.76
C GLN A 150 -8.14 2.42 -15.28
N MET A 151 -7.09 2.58 -14.48
CA MET A 151 -5.74 2.13 -14.86
C MET A 151 -5.68 0.62 -15.05
N ASN A 152 -6.34 -0.16 -14.21
CA ASN A 152 -6.42 -1.60 -14.35
C ASN A 152 -7.16 -2.01 -15.64
N GLN A 153 -8.25 -1.36 -16.01
CA GLN A 153 -8.95 -1.65 -17.27
C GLN A 153 -8.09 -1.29 -18.49
N LYS A 154 -7.51 -0.08 -18.52
CA LYS A 154 -6.72 0.40 -19.67
C LYS A 154 -5.46 -0.43 -19.86
N TRP A 155 -4.79 -0.80 -18.77
CA TRP A 155 -3.43 -1.31 -18.81
C TRP A 155 -3.23 -2.71 -18.20
N GLY A 156 -4.13 -3.20 -17.36
CA GLY A 156 -4.01 -4.49 -16.67
C GLY A 156 -4.28 -5.73 -17.54
N GLN A 157 -4.84 -5.56 -18.75
CA GLN A 157 -5.13 -6.63 -19.70
C GLN A 157 -4.00 -6.89 -20.71
N GLY A 158 -3.03 -5.96 -20.83
CA GLY A 158 -2.00 -5.97 -21.86
C GLY A 158 -0.74 -6.79 -21.50
N SER A 159 0.18 -6.89 -22.45
CA SER A 159 1.52 -7.47 -22.25
C SER A 159 2.44 -6.54 -21.42
N ASP A 160 3.63 -7.02 -21.06
CA ASP A 160 4.64 -6.48 -20.12
C ASP A 160 4.69 -4.95 -19.98
N PHE A 161 4.77 -4.21 -21.09
CA PHE A 161 4.75 -2.75 -21.15
C PHE A 161 3.53 -2.14 -20.46
N SER A 162 2.35 -2.70 -20.73
CA SER A 162 1.07 -2.25 -20.20
C SER A 162 1.00 -2.49 -18.69
N ILE A 163 1.51 -3.62 -18.19
CA ILE A 163 1.54 -3.89 -16.74
C ILE A 163 2.45 -2.90 -16.00
N THR A 164 3.62 -2.57 -16.57
CA THR A 164 4.50 -1.54 -16.01
C THR A 164 3.81 -0.19 -15.89
N LYS A 165 3.08 0.22 -16.93
CA LYS A 165 2.26 1.44 -16.90
C LYS A 165 1.20 1.43 -15.82
N MET A 166 0.47 0.32 -15.69
CA MET A 166 -0.54 0.14 -14.67
C MET A 166 0.03 0.32 -13.25
N LEU A 167 1.06 -0.46 -12.92
CA LEU A 167 1.64 -0.45 -11.58
C LEU A 167 2.27 0.89 -11.23
N THR A 168 2.99 1.48 -12.18
CA THR A 168 3.68 2.76 -11.97
C THR A 168 2.68 3.92 -11.93
N GLY A 169 1.63 3.89 -12.75
CA GLY A 169 0.55 4.87 -12.71
C GLY A 169 -0.22 4.85 -11.40
N ILE A 170 -0.56 3.66 -10.89
CA ILE A 170 -1.22 3.50 -9.58
C ILE A 170 -0.29 4.01 -8.46
N LYS A 171 0.98 3.61 -8.44
CA LYS A 171 1.97 4.07 -7.45
C LYS A 171 2.16 5.58 -7.49
N SER A 172 2.24 6.17 -8.69
CA SER A 172 2.33 7.62 -8.88
C SER A 172 1.11 8.30 -8.27
N TYR A 173 -0.09 7.80 -8.58
CA TYR A 173 -1.35 8.36 -8.09
C TYR A 173 -1.53 8.25 -6.57
N ILE A 174 -0.94 7.23 -5.93
CA ILE A 174 -0.93 7.07 -4.46
C ILE A 174 0.09 8.00 -3.79
N GLY A 175 1.05 8.57 -4.52
CA GLY A 175 2.14 9.35 -3.91
C GLY A 175 3.34 8.50 -3.47
N PHE A 176 3.58 7.35 -4.11
CA PHE A 176 4.84 6.64 -3.95
C PHE A 176 5.95 7.25 -4.80
N PRO A 177 7.21 7.26 -4.31
CA PRO A 177 8.40 7.47 -5.12
C PRO A 177 8.37 6.67 -6.42
N ILE A 178 8.50 7.35 -7.56
CA ILE A 178 8.69 6.69 -8.86
C ILE A 178 10.14 6.88 -9.31
N THR A 179 10.76 5.77 -9.72
CA THR A 179 12.10 5.76 -10.30
C THR A 179 12.01 5.24 -11.72
N VAL A 180 12.45 6.04 -12.69
CA VAL A 180 12.67 5.57 -14.07
C VAL A 180 14.10 5.04 -14.16
N PRO A 181 14.31 3.75 -14.47
CA PRO A 181 15.64 3.18 -14.58
C PRO A 181 16.45 3.80 -15.74
N ASP A 182 17.75 3.97 -15.52
CA ASP A 182 18.72 4.30 -16.58
C ASP A 182 18.73 3.21 -17.67
N LYS A 183 19.06 3.58 -18.92
CA LYS A 183 19.14 2.64 -20.05
C LYS A 183 20.03 1.41 -19.77
N ALA A 184 21.09 1.58 -18.98
CA ALA A 184 22.00 0.49 -18.62
C ALA A 184 21.44 -0.49 -17.58
N LYS A 185 20.31 -0.17 -16.94
CA LYS A 185 19.68 -0.95 -15.86
C LYS A 185 18.47 -1.77 -16.33
N TYR A 186 18.26 -1.87 -17.66
CA TYR A 186 17.23 -2.73 -18.23
C TYR A 186 17.75 -4.15 -18.50
N PRO A 187 16.92 -5.20 -18.30
CA PRO A 187 15.56 -5.13 -17.79
C PRO A 187 15.52 -4.77 -16.30
N ALA A 188 14.60 -3.86 -15.94
CA ALA A 188 14.39 -3.42 -14.57
C ALA A 188 13.29 -4.25 -13.92
N ARG A 189 13.57 -4.77 -12.72
CA ARG A 189 12.61 -5.61 -11.99
C ARG A 189 11.54 -4.75 -11.32
N LEU A 190 10.29 -5.18 -11.46
CA LEU A 190 9.11 -4.60 -10.85
C LEU A 190 8.41 -5.66 -10.02
N ARG A 191 8.04 -5.27 -8.80
CA ARG A 191 7.23 -6.12 -7.93
C ARG A 191 5.76 -5.85 -8.22
N PRO A 192 4.92 -6.90 -8.29
CA PRO A 192 3.47 -6.73 -8.18
C PRO A 192 3.11 -5.89 -6.95
N LEU A 193 1.95 -5.23 -7.01
CA LEU A 193 1.48 -4.33 -5.97
C LEU A 193 0.41 -5.03 -5.14
N PRO A 194 0.71 -5.43 -3.89
CA PRO A 194 -0.31 -5.91 -2.98
C PRO A 194 -1.27 -4.79 -2.62
N VAL A 195 -2.55 -5.12 -2.52
CA VAL A 195 -3.64 -4.17 -2.23
C VAL A 195 -4.57 -4.80 -1.21
N GLY A 196 -4.92 -4.01 -0.20
CA GLY A 196 -5.99 -4.33 0.75
C GLY A 196 -7.18 -3.42 0.50
N VAL A 197 -8.37 -3.99 0.50
CA VAL A 197 -9.63 -3.25 0.41
C VAL A 197 -10.45 -3.59 1.63
N TYR A 198 -11.04 -2.60 2.28
CA TYR A 198 -11.69 -2.82 3.58
C TYR A 198 -12.74 -1.78 3.94
N LEU A 199 -13.59 -2.18 4.87
CA LEU A 199 -14.48 -1.32 5.63
C LEU A 199 -13.96 -1.19 7.06
N LEU A 200 -13.98 0.04 7.58
CA LEU A 200 -13.57 0.31 8.95
C LEU A 200 -14.52 -0.33 9.98
N PRO A 201 -14.03 -0.63 11.20
CA PRO A 201 -14.88 -1.07 12.30
C PRO A 201 -15.95 -0.01 12.63
N ASP A 202 -17.08 -0.45 13.20
CA ASP A 202 -18.13 0.49 13.59
C ASP A 202 -17.60 1.52 14.60
N GLY A 203 -17.88 2.81 14.36
CA GLY A 203 -17.40 3.92 15.18
C GLY A 203 -15.99 4.42 14.84
N ALA A 204 -15.18 3.64 14.12
CA ALA A 204 -13.89 4.11 13.61
C ALA A 204 -14.10 5.09 12.44
N LYS A 205 -13.21 6.07 12.31
CA LYS A 205 -13.26 7.07 11.24
C LYS A 205 -11.88 7.24 10.62
N ALA A 206 -11.84 7.29 9.30
CA ALA A 206 -10.66 7.78 8.61
C ALA A 206 -10.51 9.27 8.85
N GLN A 207 -9.27 9.73 8.97
CA GLN A 207 -8.93 11.12 9.23
C GLN A 207 -8.21 11.70 8.02
N VAL A 208 -8.46 12.97 7.73
CA VAL A 208 -7.66 13.69 6.74
C VAL A 208 -6.26 13.89 7.31
N PRO A 209 -5.17 13.54 6.62
CA PRO A 209 -3.79 13.69 7.09
C PRO A 209 -3.33 15.15 6.98
N SER A 210 -4.08 16.03 7.67
CA SER A 210 -3.70 17.42 7.84
C SER A 210 -2.63 17.56 8.92
N PHE A 211 -1.84 18.63 8.87
CA PHE A 211 -0.85 18.87 9.94
C PHE A 211 -1.53 19.05 11.30
N GLU A 212 -2.70 19.67 11.34
CA GLU A 212 -3.54 19.74 12.54
C GLU A 212 -3.92 18.34 13.07
N THR A 213 -4.35 17.44 12.17
CA THR A 213 -4.62 16.04 12.53
C THR A 213 -3.38 15.38 13.10
N TRP A 214 -2.21 15.59 12.49
CA TRP A 214 -0.95 15.04 12.98
C TRP A 214 -0.57 15.61 14.35
N PHE A 215 -0.71 16.91 14.58
CA PHE A 215 -0.44 17.52 15.89
C PHE A 215 -1.36 16.97 16.97
N LYS A 216 -2.65 16.80 16.66
CA LYS A 216 -3.60 16.15 17.56
C LYS A 216 -3.19 14.71 17.87
N ILE A 217 -2.78 13.93 16.88
CA ILE A 217 -2.28 12.54 17.07
C ILE A 217 -1.02 12.53 17.92
N LEU A 218 -0.05 13.41 17.62
CA LEU A 218 1.18 13.57 18.39
C LEU A 218 0.87 13.79 19.88
N GLU A 219 -0.06 14.70 20.18
CA GLU A 219 -0.46 15.02 21.55
C GLU A 219 -1.22 13.87 22.21
N THR A 220 -2.28 13.37 21.56
CA THR A 220 -3.23 12.43 22.17
C THR A 220 -2.73 10.99 22.26
N ASP A 221 -1.98 10.51 21.26
CA ASP A 221 -1.58 9.10 21.18
C ASP A 221 -0.13 8.86 21.59
N PHE A 222 0.73 9.86 21.36
CA PHE A 222 2.16 9.77 21.56
C PHE A 222 2.69 10.66 22.69
N GLY A 223 1.85 11.53 23.27
CA GLY A 223 2.25 12.41 24.38
C GLY A 223 3.29 13.46 23.98
N VAL A 224 3.26 13.89 22.72
CA VAL A 224 4.13 14.91 22.14
C VAL A 224 3.35 16.20 21.97
N PHE A 225 3.55 17.13 22.90
CA PHE A 225 2.93 18.45 22.83
C PHE A 225 3.75 19.37 21.93
N VAL A 226 3.10 19.96 20.92
CA VAL A 226 3.69 20.96 20.03
C VAL A 226 3.02 22.31 20.33
N PRO A 227 3.76 23.36 20.74
CA PRO A 227 3.17 24.69 20.97
C PRO A 227 2.46 25.24 19.73
N LEU A 228 1.35 25.95 19.92
CA LEU A 228 0.50 26.46 18.84
C LEU A 228 1.29 27.32 17.85
N GLU A 229 2.20 28.17 18.33
CA GLU A 229 3.00 29.04 17.46
C GLU A 229 3.98 28.23 16.60
N LEU A 230 4.55 27.14 17.12
CA LEU A 230 5.36 26.22 16.33
C LEU A 230 4.51 25.48 15.28
N GLN A 231 3.29 25.08 15.63
CA GLN A 231 2.35 24.50 14.67
C GLN A 231 2.04 25.48 13.53
N GLN A 232 1.75 26.74 13.85
CA GLN A 232 1.47 27.79 12.89
C GLN A 232 2.65 28.02 11.94
N LEU A 233 3.87 28.12 12.47
CA LEU A 233 5.09 28.31 11.68
C LEU A 233 5.36 27.14 10.72
N MET A 234 4.95 25.91 11.07
CA MET A 234 5.06 24.76 10.17
C MET A 234 3.95 24.74 9.11
N ILE A 235 2.72 25.16 9.45
CA ILE A 235 1.57 25.11 8.54
C ILE A 235 1.59 26.24 7.52
N GLU A 236 1.90 27.48 7.95
CA GLU A 236 1.74 28.68 7.14
C GLU A 236 2.39 28.57 5.75
N PRO A 237 3.64 28.07 5.60
CA PRO A 237 4.26 27.99 4.28
C PRO A 237 3.54 27.06 3.31
N TYR A 238 2.87 26.01 3.79
CA TYR A 238 2.05 25.11 2.94
C TYR A 238 0.77 25.79 2.44
N THR A 239 0.32 26.86 3.10
CA THR A 239 -0.87 27.63 2.72
C THR A 239 -0.56 28.84 1.84
N THR A 240 0.71 29.24 1.78
CA THR A 240 1.18 30.44 1.05
C THR A 240 2.28 30.13 0.03
N MET A 241 2.37 28.88 -0.45
CA MET A 241 3.37 28.48 -1.45
C MET A 241 3.27 29.38 -2.71
N PRO A 242 4.38 29.97 -3.19
CA PRO A 242 4.40 30.70 -4.45
C PRO A 242 4.05 29.80 -5.65
N GLU A 243 3.64 30.45 -6.74
CA GLU A 243 3.42 29.74 -8.01
C GLU A 243 4.68 29.00 -8.45
N GLY A 244 4.54 27.73 -8.79
CA GLY A 244 5.66 26.86 -9.19
C GLY A 244 6.34 26.12 -8.03
N GLN A 245 6.15 26.53 -6.77
CA GLN A 245 6.64 25.78 -5.62
C GLN A 245 5.71 24.59 -5.32
N ASP A 246 6.29 23.45 -4.95
CA ASP A 246 5.54 22.27 -4.51
C ASP A 246 5.87 21.80 -3.10
N VAL A 247 5.08 20.85 -2.60
CA VAL A 247 5.18 20.34 -1.21
C VAL A 247 6.50 19.63 -0.92
N VAL A 248 7.17 19.10 -1.94
CA VAL A 248 8.46 18.41 -1.82
C VAL A 248 9.59 19.44 -1.73
N GLY A 249 9.54 20.47 -2.58
CA GLY A 249 10.44 21.63 -2.52
C GLY A 249 10.33 22.34 -1.18
N LEU A 250 9.10 22.60 -0.71
CA LEU A 250 8.88 23.21 0.60
C LEU A 250 9.37 22.33 1.75
N PHE A 251 9.14 21.01 1.69
CA PHE A 251 9.69 20.07 2.67
C PHE A 251 11.22 20.19 2.74
N CYS A 252 11.89 20.29 1.60
CA CYS A 252 13.33 20.46 1.56
C CYS A 252 13.79 21.80 2.13
N GLU A 253 13.11 22.90 1.81
CA GLU A 253 13.47 24.22 2.37
C GLU A 253 13.36 24.23 3.90
N MET A 254 12.32 23.58 4.45
CA MET A 254 12.14 23.48 5.89
C MET A 254 13.18 22.58 6.56
N THR A 255 13.50 21.45 5.95
CA THR A 255 14.30 20.39 6.61
C THR A 255 15.77 20.40 6.22
N GLY A 256 16.11 21.04 5.11
CA GLY A 256 17.41 20.95 4.45
C GLY A 256 17.75 19.57 3.91
N CYS A 257 16.82 18.60 3.96
CA CYS A 257 17.11 17.22 3.59
C CYS A 257 17.29 17.07 2.08
N GLU A 258 18.46 16.58 1.66
CA GLU A 258 18.81 16.39 0.27
C GLU A 258 18.15 15.15 -0.35
N ALA A 259 17.81 15.28 -1.62
CA ALA A 259 17.41 14.20 -2.53
C ALA A 259 18.49 13.10 -2.63
N SER A 260 19.72 13.52 -2.88
CA SER A 260 20.94 12.72 -2.89
C SER A 260 22.12 13.61 -2.52
N ALA A 261 23.23 13.01 -2.09
CA ALA A 261 24.39 13.76 -1.60
C ALA A 261 24.87 14.80 -2.64
N GLY A 262 24.79 16.09 -2.28
CA GLY A 262 25.20 17.19 -3.14
C GLY A 262 24.19 17.61 -4.21
N VAL A 263 22.97 17.05 -4.20
CA VAL A 263 21.86 17.48 -5.07
C VAL A 263 20.87 18.28 -4.23
N SER A 264 20.88 19.61 -4.43
CA SER A 264 19.91 20.49 -3.81
C SER A 264 18.51 20.21 -4.33
N CYS A 265 17.50 20.33 -3.47
CA CYS A 265 16.11 20.08 -3.85
C CYS A 265 15.52 21.08 -4.86
N GLN A 266 16.26 22.10 -5.25
CA GLN A 266 15.84 23.10 -6.23
C GLN A 266 15.87 22.56 -7.67
N SER A 267 16.54 21.43 -7.95
CA SER A 267 16.70 20.93 -9.33
C SER A 267 15.55 20.06 -9.84
N LEU A 268 14.38 20.06 -9.19
CA LEU A 268 13.21 19.32 -9.69
C LEU A 268 12.63 19.89 -11.01
N ASP A 269 13.13 21.06 -11.45
CA ASP A 269 12.72 21.72 -12.69
C ASP A 269 13.57 21.35 -13.93
N ASP A 270 14.73 20.71 -13.77
CA ASP A 270 15.68 20.48 -14.88
C ASP A 270 15.57 19.08 -15.53
N GLY A 271 14.72 18.19 -15.03
CA GLY A 271 14.50 16.85 -15.59
C GLY A 271 13.51 16.00 -14.79
N TYR A 272 13.04 14.89 -15.38
CA TYR A 272 12.18 13.93 -14.66
C TYR A 272 12.85 13.55 -13.35
N PRO A 273 12.14 13.57 -12.21
CA PRO A 273 12.76 13.39 -10.92
C PRO A 273 13.18 11.93 -10.73
N GLU A 274 14.38 11.60 -11.19
CA GLU A 274 14.94 10.26 -11.13
C GLU A 274 15.40 9.95 -9.68
N ALA A 275 14.67 9.05 -9.01
CA ALA A 275 15.04 8.22 -7.84
C ALA A 275 15.47 8.88 -6.52
N ASN A 276 15.89 10.14 -6.54
CA ASN A 276 16.53 10.82 -5.43
C ASN A 276 15.50 11.75 -4.79
N TRP A 277 14.67 11.17 -3.93
CA TRP A 277 13.72 11.95 -3.14
C TRP A 277 14.37 12.38 -1.83
N PRO A 278 14.03 13.58 -1.32
CA PRO A 278 14.46 13.97 0.01
C PRO A 278 13.94 12.93 1.00
N SER A 279 14.87 12.34 1.75
CA SER A 279 14.57 11.28 2.71
C SER A 279 15.22 11.61 4.04
N THR A 280 14.51 11.30 5.12
CA THR A 280 14.99 11.49 6.49
C THR A 280 15.80 10.29 7.00
N GLY A 281 16.00 9.25 6.18
CA GLY A 281 16.95 8.17 6.44
C GLY A 281 17.51 7.52 5.17
N ASN A 282 18.59 6.75 5.27
CA ASN A 282 19.13 6.01 4.13
C ASN A 282 18.20 4.90 3.65
N GLN A 283 18.55 4.41 2.48
CA GLN A 283 17.97 3.24 1.85
C GLN A 283 18.57 1.90 2.36
N VAL A 284 19.54 1.91 3.31
CA VAL A 284 20.36 0.73 3.69
C VAL A 284 20.05 0.15 5.06
N ASP A 285 19.68 0.97 6.05
CA ASP A 285 19.20 0.52 7.36
C ASP A 285 18.09 1.43 7.93
N GLY A 286 17.66 2.45 7.19
CA GLY A 286 16.68 3.45 7.61
C GLY A 286 17.22 4.42 8.65
N ALA A 287 18.53 4.43 8.93
CA ALA A 287 19.15 5.35 9.87
C ALA A 287 19.15 6.78 9.32
N PRO A 288 19.14 7.79 10.20
CA PRO A 288 19.19 9.20 9.82
C PRO A 288 20.61 9.60 9.38
N ASP A 289 20.98 9.30 8.14
CA ASP A 289 22.33 9.53 7.59
C ASP A 289 22.34 10.37 6.30
N LYS A 290 21.18 10.90 5.89
CA LYS A 290 21.10 11.85 4.78
C LYS A 290 21.43 13.26 5.25
N SER A 291 22.12 14.02 4.38
CA SER A 291 22.41 15.43 4.58
C SER A 291 21.11 16.22 4.73
N CYS A 292 20.80 16.65 5.96
CA CYS A 292 19.75 17.62 6.28
C CYS A 292 20.35 18.85 6.98
N HIS A 293 19.55 19.84 7.36
CA HIS A 293 20.05 20.90 8.24
C HIS A 293 20.58 20.30 9.57
N PRO A 294 21.61 20.91 10.20
CA PRO A 294 22.25 20.34 11.38
C PRO A 294 21.30 20.04 12.54
N GLU A 295 20.31 20.91 12.77
CA GLU A 295 19.29 20.74 13.80
C GLU A 295 18.37 19.55 13.51
N VAL A 296 18.06 19.29 12.23
CA VAL A 296 17.27 18.14 11.78
C VAL A 296 18.06 16.85 11.99
N GLN A 297 19.32 16.81 11.55
CA GLN A 297 20.18 15.64 11.77
C GLN A 297 20.33 15.32 13.26
N THR A 298 20.53 16.35 14.09
CA THR A 298 20.62 16.20 15.54
C THR A 298 19.33 15.60 16.11
N ALA A 299 18.17 16.15 15.72
CA ALA A 299 16.87 15.65 16.17
C ALA A 299 16.62 14.19 15.79
N LEU A 300 16.90 13.82 14.53
CA LEU A 300 16.68 12.47 14.04
C LEU A 300 17.65 11.47 14.68
N ASN A 301 18.92 11.82 14.86
CA ASN A 301 19.89 10.98 15.58
C ASN A 301 19.44 10.68 17.02
N LEU A 302 18.79 11.64 17.68
CA LEU A 302 18.28 11.49 19.05
C LEU A 302 17.01 10.61 19.16
N THR A 303 16.42 10.18 18.04
CA THR A 303 15.36 9.18 18.02
C THR A 303 15.88 7.78 18.37
N GLY A 304 17.16 7.49 18.10
CA GLY A 304 17.84 6.27 18.50
C GLY A 304 17.76 5.09 17.52
N GLY A 305 17.11 5.23 16.35
CA GLY A 305 17.09 4.16 15.34
C GLY A 305 16.04 4.34 14.24
N ALA A 306 16.06 3.42 13.28
CA ALA A 306 15.12 3.42 12.16
C ALA A 306 13.69 3.08 12.59
N ALA A 307 12.73 3.94 12.24
CA ALA A 307 11.31 3.70 12.44
C ALA A 307 10.70 2.89 11.29
N CYS A 308 9.59 2.20 11.56
CA CYS A 308 8.85 1.45 10.53
C CYS A 308 8.27 2.40 9.46
N LYS A 309 8.39 2.04 8.18
CA LYS A 309 7.74 2.75 7.06
C LYS A 309 6.84 1.84 6.23
N VAL A 310 6.09 2.43 5.32
CA VAL A 310 5.32 1.69 4.32
C VAL A 310 6.27 0.81 3.49
N GLY A 311 5.86 -0.43 3.24
CA GLY A 311 6.64 -1.35 2.39
C GLY A 311 7.91 -1.93 3.02
N PHE A 312 8.21 -1.68 4.30
CA PHE A 312 9.34 -2.33 5.01
C PHE A 312 9.26 -3.88 5.00
N GLN A 313 8.08 -4.45 4.72
CA GLN A 313 7.87 -5.89 4.60
C GLN A 313 8.08 -6.44 3.18
N ASN A 314 8.35 -5.57 2.19
CA ASN A 314 8.53 -5.99 0.79
C ASN A 314 9.92 -6.53 0.46
N PHE A 315 10.88 -6.44 1.37
CA PHE A 315 12.17 -7.11 1.22
C PHE A 315 12.04 -8.48 1.87
N THR A 316 11.77 -9.46 1.01
CA THR A 316 11.60 -10.86 1.35
C THR A 316 12.72 -11.38 2.24
N LEU A 317 12.31 -12.11 3.28
CA LEU A 317 12.97 -13.31 3.79
C LEU A 317 14.51 -13.32 3.63
N GLY A 318 15.20 -12.51 4.43
CA GLY A 318 16.66 -12.65 4.58
C GLY A 318 17.45 -11.37 4.84
N SER A 319 16.89 -10.17 4.62
CA SER A 319 17.62 -8.93 4.94
C SER A 319 17.35 -8.49 6.37
N GLU A 320 18.41 -8.05 7.06
CA GLU A 320 18.46 -7.54 8.44
C GLU A 320 17.64 -6.25 8.67
N PHE A 321 16.76 -5.89 7.74
CA PHE A 321 15.98 -4.67 7.71
C PHE A 321 14.68 -4.82 8.53
N SER A 322 14.85 -4.95 9.84
CA SER A 322 13.75 -4.75 10.78
C SER A 322 13.76 -3.30 11.24
N CYS A 323 12.62 -2.61 11.19
CA CYS A 323 12.52 -1.34 11.89
C CYS A 323 12.82 -1.56 13.37
N LYS A 324 13.68 -0.71 13.94
CA LYS A 324 14.15 -0.81 15.32
C LYS A 324 13.17 -0.15 16.29
N LEU A 325 12.39 0.81 15.80
CA LEU A 325 11.44 1.59 16.60
C LEU A 325 10.04 1.51 16.00
N THR A 326 9.05 1.35 16.87
CA THR A 326 7.67 1.68 16.53
C THR A 326 7.52 3.19 16.30
N THR A 327 6.47 3.62 15.60
CA THR A 327 6.15 5.04 15.44
C THR A 327 6.06 5.76 16.79
N LYS A 328 5.43 5.12 17.78
CA LYS A 328 5.26 5.69 19.12
C LYS A 328 6.61 5.86 19.84
N GLU A 329 7.48 4.85 19.80
CA GLU A 329 8.82 4.95 20.41
C GLU A 329 9.66 6.03 19.73
N CYS A 330 9.60 6.11 18.39
CA CYS A 330 10.31 7.14 17.63
C CYS A 330 9.90 8.56 18.06
N PHE A 331 8.59 8.86 18.11
CA PHE A 331 8.11 10.16 18.58
C PHE A 331 8.38 10.41 20.07
N THR A 332 8.29 9.37 20.91
CA THR A 332 8.62 9.48 22.34
C THR A 332 10.08 9.88 22.51
N ASN A 333 10.99 9.27 21.76
CA ASN A 333 12.42 9.58 21.80
C ASN A 333 12.71 10.97 21.24
N PHE A 334 12.13 11.33 20.08
CA PHE A 334 12.20 12.69 19.53
C PHE A 334 11.76 13.74 20.56
N ASN A 335 10.61 13.51 21.20
CA ASN A 335 10.05 14.46 22.16
C ASN A 335 10.92 14.60 23.40
N LYS A 336 11.29 13.47 24.02
CA LYS A 336 12.07 13.45 25.27
C LYS A 336 13.50 13.95 25.09
N ASN A 337 14.14 13.58 23.99
CA ASN A 337 15.58 13.80 23.81
C ASN A 337 15.88 15.08 23.03
N TYR A 338 14.93 15.61 22.25
CA TYR A 338 15.13 16.81 21.42
C TYR A 338 14.09 17.90 21.69
N LEU A 339 12.80 17.67 21.39
CA LEU A 339 11.81 18.75 21.38
C LEU A 339 11.63 19.43 22.75
N VAL A 340 11.35 18.66 23.81
CA VAL A 340 11.16 19.21 25.16
C VAL A 340 12.42 19.92 25.68
N PRO A 341 13.63 19.34 25.58
CA PRO A 341 14.86 20.05 25.94
C PRO A 341 15.07 21.38 25.20
N MET A 342 14.82 21.43 23.89
CA MET A 342 14.98 22.65 23.10
C MET A 342 13.97 23.73 23.49
N LEU A 343 12.70 23.35 23.70
CA LEU A 343 11.66 24.24 24.20
C LEU A 343 12.00 24.79 25.59
N ALA A 344 12.45 23.93 26.51
CA ALA A 344 12.87 24.34 27.86
C ALA A 344 14.11 25.25 27.86
N GLY A 345 14.98 25.07 26.86
CA GLY A 345 16.14 25.93 26.61
C GLY A 345 15.81 27.29 25.99
N GLY A 346 14.53 27.57 25.67
CA GLY A 346 14.11 28.81 25.03
C GLY A 346 14.51 28.91 23.57
N MET A 347 14.68 27.78 22.87
CA MET A 347 14.96 27.79 21.44
C MET A 347 13.83 28.46 20.66
N ASP A 348 14.20 29.29 19.69
CA ASP A 348 13.24 29.93 18.79
C ASP A 348 12.47 28.87 17.99
N TYR A 349 11.14 29.02 17.90
CA TYR A 349 10.29 28.05 17.22
C TYR A 349 10.60 27.91 15.74
N SER A 350 11.12 28.93 15.06
CA SER A 350 11.50 28.82 13.64
C SER A 350 12.58 27.75 13.40
N VAL A 351 13.48 27.54 14.36
CA VAL A 351 14.54 26.52 14.31
C VAL A 351 13.97 25.10 14.51
N LEU A 352 12.79 24.98 15.12
CA LEU A 352 12.16 23.69 15.42
C LEU A 352 11.23 23.19 14.31
N VAL A 353 10.88 24.02 13.32
CA VAL A 353 9.98 23.67 12.21
C VAL A 353 10.55 22.50 11.39
N GLY A 354 11.80 22.62 10.93
CA GLY A 354 12.48 21.57 10.18
C GLY A 354 12.53 20.23 10.93
N PRO A 355 13.04 20.20 12.17
CA PRO A 355 13.07 19.00 13.00
C PRO A 355 11.70 18.33 13.18
N LEU A 356 10.65 19.13 13.44
CA LEU A 356 9.29 18.63 13.62
C LEU A 356 8.74 18.01 12.32
N ARG A 357 8.89 18.72 11.19
CA ARG A 357 8.43 18.24 9.89
C ARG A 357 9.18 16.98 9.46
N ALA A 358 10.48 16.92 9.74
CA ALA A 358 11.31 15.75 9.48
C ALA A 358 10.95 14.57 10.39
N ALA A 359 10.62 14.80 11.66
CA ALA A 359 10.16 13.76 12.58
C ALA A 359 8.84 13.12 12.13
N LEU A 360 7.89 13.90 11.60
CA LEU A 360 6.66 13.36 11.00
C LEU A 360 6.97 12.40 9.83
N ALA A 361 7.86 12.82 8.93
CA ALA A 361 8.32 11.97 7.83
C ALA A 361 9.06 10.74 8.36
N PHE A 362 9.98 10.90 9.30
CA PHE A 362 10.83 9.83 9.82
C PHE A 362 10.04 8.79 10.62
N CYS A 363 9.24 9.20 11.61
CA CYS A 363 8.60 8.28 12.55
C CYS A 363 7.29 7.64 12.03
N GLN A 364 6.54 8.32 11.14
CA GLN A 364 5.20 7.90 10.70
C GLN A 364 5.05 7.86 9.17
N ASP A 365 6.13 8.10 8.43
CA ASP A 365 6.10 8.11 6.97
C ASP A 365 5.11 9.14 6.38
N ALA A 366 4.87 10.23 7.10
CA ALA A 366 4.31 11.47 6.55
C ALA A 366 5.37 12.17 5.71
N ASN A 367 5.73 11.50 4.62
CA ASN A 367 6.86 11.78 3.76
C ASN A 367 6.68 13.14 3.03
N PRO A 368 7.64 13.58 2.20
CA PRO A 368 7.57 14.87 1.50
C PRO A 368 6.31 15.06 0.63
N PHE A 369 5.64 13.98 0.22
CA PHE A 369 4.39 14.03 -0.55
C PHE A 369 3.16 14.29 0.30
N ASN A 370 3.24 14.19 1.64
CA ASN A 370 2.12 14.55 2.49
C ASN A 370 1.88 16.07 2.42
N THR A 371 0.76 16.41 1.82
CA THR A 371 0.34 17.79 1.52
C THR A 371 -0.16 18.55 2.74
N GLY A 372 -0.59 17.85 3.79
CA GLY A 372 -1.19 18.49 4.97
C GLY A 372 -2.64 18.94 4.78
N PHE A 373 -3.30 18.58 3.67
CA PHE A 373 -4.73 18.92 3.43
C PHE A 373 -5.55 17.79 2.78
N GLY A 374 -5.01 16.56 2.75
CA GLY A 374 -5.78 15.37 2.37
C GLY A 374 -5.93 15.14 0.88
N LEU A 375 -5.07 15.75 0.06
CA LEU A 375 -4.88 15.36 -1.33
C LEU A 375 -3.55 14.65 -1.45
N GLY A 376 -3.49 13.60 -2.26
CA GLY A 376 -2.22 13.01 -2.65
C GLY A 376 -1.46 13.94 -3.57
N TYR A 377 -0.14 13.78 -3.57
CA TYR A 377 0.74 14.53 -4.45
C TYR A 377 1.85 13.62 -4.95
N ASN A 378 2.29 13.84 -6.18
CA ASN A 378 3.50 13.23 -6.68
C ASN A 378 4.19 14.19 -7.64
N THR A 379 5.48 14.31 -7.51
CA THR A 379 6.38 15.00 -8.44
C THR A 379 6.50 14.26 -9.78
N ALA A 380 6.19 12.95 -9.82
CA ALA A 380 5.98 12.23 -11.08
C ALA A 380 4.70 12.70 -11.79
N ALA A 381 4.57 12.40 -13.08
CA ALA A 381 3.38 12.78 -13.83
C ALA A 381 2.12 12.13 -13.26
N ASN A 382 1.07 12.95 -13.11
CA ASN A 382 -0.27 12.47 -12.90
C ASN A 382 -0.82 11.90 -14.22
N PRO A 383 -1.12 10.60 -14.31
CA PRO A 383 -1.59 9.99 -15.56
C PRO A 383 -2.95 10.52 -16.03
N PHE A 384 -3.69 11.26 -15.20
CA PHE A 384 -5.00 11.82 -15.54
C PHE A 384 -4.99 13.30 -15.91
N SER A 385 -3.83 13.96 -15.98
CA SER A 385 -3.73 15.38 -16.35
C SER A 385 -3.87 15.66 -17.85
N SER A 386 -3.79 14.62 -18.70
CA SER A 386 -3.71 14.71 -20.16
C SER A 386 -2.54 15.58 -20.68
N LYS A 387 -1.50 15.80 -19.87
CA LYS A 387 -0.33 16.62 -20.22
C LYS A 387 0.97 15.85 -20.01
N PRO A 388 1.99 16.07 -20.85
CA PRO A 388 3.39 15.70 -20.57
C PRO A 388 3.86 16.23 -19.23
N TRP A 389 4.76 15.49 -18.58
CA TRP A 389 5.25 15.81 -17.24
C TRP A 389 5.83 17.22 -17.15
N ASP A 390 6.61 17.63 -18.16
CA ASP A 390 7.23 18.95 -18.26
C ASP A 390 6.22 20.07 -18.56
N LYS A 391 4.96 19.71 -18.85
CA LYS A 391 3.83 20.62 -19.04
C LYS A 391 2.81 20.56 -17.91
N GLN A 392 2.97 19.64 -16.95
CA GLN A 392 2.13 19.58 -15.77
C GLN A 392 2.56 20.65 -14.77
N THR A 393 1.62 21.51 -14.42
CA THR A 393 1.77 22.43 -13.29
C THR A 393 1.79 21.66 -11.97
N VAL A 394 2.23 22.30 -10.89
CA VAL A 394 2.10 21.74 -9.52
C VAL A 394 0.66 21.32 -9.23
N SER A 395 -0.33 22.09 -9.70
CA SER A 395 -1.75 21.74 -9.50
C SER A 395 -2.16 20.48 -10.26
N ASP A 396 -1.60 20.22 -11.45
CA ASP A 396 -1.91 19.02 -12.23
C ASP A 396 -1.40 17.74 -11.55
N ARG A 397 -0.40 17.87 -10.66
CA ARG A 397 0.28 16.79 -9.95
C ARG A 397 -0.41 16.35 -8.65
N TYR A 398 -1.42 17.08 -8.18
CA TYR A 398 -2.29 16.59 -7.10
C TYR A 398 -3.20 15.46 -7.60
N THR A 399 -3.38 14.46 -6.74
CA THR A 399 -4.10 13.23 -7.06
C THR A 399 -5.40 13.14 -6.27
N GLY A 400 -5.82 11.93 -5.91
CA GLY A 400 -7.08 11.70 -5.22
C GLY A 400 -7.04 12.12 -3.75
N ARG A 401 -8.12 11.78 -3.03
CA ARG A 401 -8.21 12.05 -1.60
C ARG A 401 -7.40 11.02 -0.82
N GLU A 402 -6.69 11.52 0.18
CA GLU A 402 -5.92 10.70 1.10
C GLU A 402 -6.47 10.80 2.51
N PHE A 403 -6.42 9.66 3.19
CA PHE A 403 -6.83 9.51 4.56
C PHE A 403 -5.77 8.71 5.31
N ILE A 404 -5.83 8.80 6.63
CA ILE A 404 -5.14 7.91 7.54
C ILE A 404 -6.16 7.21 8.44
N VAL A 405 -5.87 5.95 8.77
CA VAL A 405 -6.66 5.11 9.67
C VAL A 405 -5.70 4.47 10.66
N GLU A 406 -6.16 4.03 11.83
CA GLU A 406 -5.31 3.22 12.69
C GLU A 406 -4.81 1.98 11.95
N ASN A 407 -3.63 1.49 12.30
CA ASN A 407 -3.04 0.30 11.69
C ASN A 407 -3.72 -1.00 12.17
N TYR A 408 -4.93 -1.24 11.66
CA TYR A 408 -5.76 -2.39 12.00
C TYR A 408 -5.17 -3.71 11.48
N THR A 409 -5.35 -4.77 12.27
CA THR A 409 -5.26 -6.15 11.80
C THR A 409 -6.48 -6.49 10.94
N GLN A 410 -6.30 -7.32 9.90
CA GLN A 410 -7.37 -7.70 8.98
C GLN A 410 -8.64 -8.20 9.70
N GLY A 411 -8.47 -9.03 10.74
CA GLY A 411 -9.60 -9.57 11.53
C GLY A 411 -10.32 -8.56 12.44
N LYS A 412 -9.82 -7.33 12.59
CA LYS A 412 -10.52 -6.26 13.32
C LYS A 412 -11.36 -5.37 12.40
N LEU A 413 -11.13 -5.42 11.09
CA LEU A 413 -11.90 -4.67 10.11
C LEU A 413 -13.28 -5.30 9.94
N LYS A 414 -14.28 -4.49 9.61
CA LYS A 414 -15.65 -4.97 9.41
C LYS A 414 -15.75 -5.97 8.26
N SER A 415 -15.00 -5.70 7.20
CA SER A 415 -14.78 -6.59 6.09
C SER A 415 -13.46 -6.18 5.44
N ALA A 416 -12.69 -7.15 4.93
CA ALA A 416 -11.45 -6.88 4.23
C ALA A 416 -11.11 -8.02 3.26
N VAL A 417 -10.59 -7.66 2.09
CA VAL A 417 -9.94 -8.59 1.17
C VAL A 417 -8.55 -8.08 0.82
N SER A 418 -7.68 -8.98 0.39
CA SER A 418 -6.33 -8.69 -0.06
C SER A 418 -6.04 -9.42 -1.35
N PHE A 419 -5.55 -8.71 -2.35
CA PHE A 419 -5.13 -9.28 -3.63
C PHE A 419 -3.87 -8.58 -4.11
N VAL A 420 -3.26 -9.10 -5.17
CA VAL A 420 -2.07 -8.51 -5.79
C VAL A 420 -2.40 -8.01 -7.18
N LEU A 421 -1.91 -6.82 -7.54
CA LEU A 421 -1.98 -6.28 -8.89
C LEU A 421 -0.66 -6.54 -9.64
N PRO A 422 -0.69 -6.97 -10.92
CA PRO A 422 -1.89 -7.39 -11.64
C PRO A 422 -2.51 -8.64 -11.01
N PHE A 423 -3.84 -8.78 -11.16
CA PHE A 423 -4.63 -9.76 -10.43
C PHE A 423 -4.09 -11.19 -10.58
N GLY A 424 -3.83 -11.86 -9.46
CA GLY A 424 -3.33 -13.24 -9.40
C GLY A 424 -1.81 -13.40 -9.59
N ALA A 425 -1.05 -12.30 -9.75
CA ALA A 425 0.41 -12.34 -9.91
C ALA A 425 1.18 -12.80 -8.67
N ASP A 426 0.49 -13.06 -7.55
CA ASP A 426 1.01 -13.72 -6.36
C ASP A 426 1.16 -15.24 -6.50
N THR A 427 0.68 -15.81 -7.61
CA THR A 427 0.88 -17.22 -7.96
C THR A 427 1.87 -17.37 -9.11
N LYS A 428 2.53 -18.53 -9.23
CA LYS A 428 3.41 -18.83 -10.37
C LYS A 428 2.68 -18.70 -11.71
N ALA A 429 1.51 -19.32 -11.84
CA ALA A 429 0.72 -19.28 -13.08
C ALA A 429 0.27 -17.86 -13.43
N GLY A 430 -0.18 -17.08 -12.45
CA GLY A 430 -0.56 -15.68 -12.67
C GLY A 430 0.64 -14.79 -13.00
N CYS A 431 1.81 -15.01 -12.38
CA CYS A 431 3.03 -14.30 -12.74
C CYS A 431 3.45 -14.57 -14.19
N GLU A 432 3.47 -15.84 -14.59
CA GLU A 432 3.82 -16.28 -15.95
C GLU A 432 2.82 -15.76 -17.00
N LYS A 433 1.52 -15.63 -16.65
CA LYS A 433 0.50 -14.98 -17.49
C LYS A 433 0.90 -13.55 -17.89
N TYR A 434 1.58 -12.84 -16.99
CA TYR A 434 2.10 -11.48 -17.23
C TYR A 434 3.58 -11.48 -17.61
N LYS A 435 4.11 -12.64 -18.07
CA LYS A 435 5.51 -12.89 -18.42
C LYS A 435 6.53 -12.52 -17.34
N GLY A 436 6.09 -12.52 -16.08
CA GLY A 436 6.98 -12.41 -14.95
C GLY A 436 7.73 -13.72 -14.68
N THR A 437 8.79 -13.61 -13.91
CA THR A 437 9.52 -14.75 -13.34
C THR A 437 9.11 -14.94 -11.90
N PHE A 438 8.74 -16.17 -11.52
CA PHE A 438 8.37 -16.50 -10.14
C PHE A 438 9.51 -17.29 -9.47
N ASP A 439 10.00 -16.79 -8.34
CA ASP A 439 11.04 -17.45 -7.54
C ASP A 439 10.67 -17.52 -6.05
N GLU A 440 11.63 -17.88 -5.19
CA GLU A 440 11.46 -17.97 -3.73
C GLU A 440 11.05 -16.63 -3.08
N ASN A 441 11.32 -15.51 -3.74
CA ASN A 441 10.94 -14.17 -3.31
C ASN A 441 9.60 -13.71 -3.92
N GLY A 442 8.90 -14.58 -4.66
CA GLY A 442 7.62 -14.31 -5.31
C GLY A 442 7.76 -13.90 -6.78
N CYS A 443 6.76 -13.19 -7.30
CA CYS A 443 6.75 -12.76 -8.70
C CYS A 443 7.59 -11.50 -8.95
N HIS A 444 8.35 -11.53 -10.04
CA HIS A 444 9.12 -10.41 -10.58
C HIS A 444 8.66 -10.15 -12.01
N LEU A 445 8.15 -8.95 -12.24
CA LEU A 445 7.82 -8.44 -13.57
C LEU A 445 9.02 -7.66 -14.11
N GLU A 446 9.09 -7.47 -15.42
CA GLU A 446 10.20 -6.77 -16.05
C GLU A 446 9.71 -5.57 -16.86
N ALA A 447 10.30 -4.40 -16.62
CA ALA A 447 10.37 -3.34 -17.60
C ALA A 447 11.59 -3.60 -18.48
N THR A 448 11.41 -3.62 -19.78
CA THR A 448 12.45 -3.96 -20.76
C THR A 448 13.06 -2.74 -21.42
N ASP A 449 12.40 -1.58 -21.35
CA ASP A 449 12.87 -0.34 -21.98
C ASP A 449 12.28 0.91 -21.30
N ARG A 450 12.93 2.07 -21.52
CA ARG A 450 12.45 3.37 -21.01
C ARG A 450 11.05 3.73 -21.52
N ARG A 451 10.66 3.23 -22.69
CA ARG A 451 9.31 3.37 -23.22
C ARG A 451 8.24 2.81 -22.27
N ASP A 452 8.55 1.81 -21.44
CA ASP A 452 7.59 1.30 -20.44
C ASP A 452 7.16 2.39 -19.43
N TYR A 453 7.90 3.50 -19.35
CA TYR A 453 7.64 4.68 -18.53
C TYR A 453 7.27 5.93 -19.35
N ASP A 454 7.08 5.81 -20.68
CA ASP A 454 6.84 6.95 -21.57
C ASP A 454 5.62 7.78 -21.16
N PHE A 455 4.57 7.19 -20.61
CA PHE A 455 3.37 7.89 -20.14
C PHE A 455 3.69 8.91 -19.02
N LEU A 456 4.80 8.68 -18.30
CA LEU A 456 5.29 9.60 -17.28
C LEU A 456 6.17 10.71 -17.82
N THR A 457 6.72 10.59 -19.03
CA THR A 457 7.65 11.57 -19.61
C THR A 457 7.08 12.28 -20.83
N GLU A 458 6.34 11.56 -21.67
CA GLU A 458 5.81 12.00 -22.96
C GLU A 458 4.33 12.42 -22.89
N GLY A 459 3.63 12.13 -21.78
CA GLY A 459 2.34 12.75 -21.50
C GLY A 459 1.12 12.23 -22.23
N TYR A 460 1.28 11.12 -22.95
CA TYR A 460 0.16 10.37 -23.49
C TYR A 460 -0.60 9.76 -22.30
N GLY A 461 -1.55 10.53 -21.79
CA GLY A 461 -2.22 10.29 -20.51
C GLY A 461 -3.24 9.16 -20.58
N PHE A 462 -4.16 9.13 -19.63
CA PHE A 462 -5.27 8.17 -19.67
C PHE A 462 -6.17 8.39 -20.91
N TYR A 463 -6.17 9.58 -21.50
CA TYR A 463 -7.12 10.03 -22.53
C TYR A 463 -6.50 10.23 -23.92
N ASP A 464 -5.51 9.42 -24.28
CA ASP A 464 -5.02 9.42 -25.67
C ASP A 464 -6.18 9.05 -26.62
N ASP A 465 -6.54 10.00 -27.48
CA ASP A 465 -7.39 9.80 -28.65
C ASP A 465 -6.59 9.17 -29.81
#